data_AF-A0A6G2BC80-F1
#
_entry.id   AF-A0A6G2BC80-F1
#
_cell.length_a   1.000
_cell.length_b   1.000
_cell.length_c   1.000
_cell.angle_alpha   90.00
_cell.angle_beta   90.00
_cell.angle_gamma   90.00
#
_symmetry.space_group_name_H-M   'P 1'
#
loop_
_entity.id
_entity.type
_entity.pdbx_description
1 polymer ?
#
loop_
_entity_poly.entity_id
_entity_poly.type
_entity_poly.pdbx_seq_one_letter_code
_entity_poly.pdbx_strand_id
1 'polypeptide(L)'
;MSSSLRRGALAASAIALSIASLTACGAGPNAQSLNINPDNASAQVDDLKVQNVNVITSQEDGGSASVSARVFNEGSEDETLESITVDGREVELSPAQGREELTVPAGGSLVLGGEGNAAALIDDPSAADINNGEAQPLVFEFSSTGRVELRATVVPAEGTLAQFGPSGSPSPTDQPTEGAEATPDPSIPARSEAPGEPGEEEDQLPEDEGANDSGDDDTQGEIGGEENDGQN
;
A
#
# COMPACT_ATOMS: atom_id res chain seq x y z
N MET A 1 51.07 26.80 33.03
CA MET A 1 49.90 26.36 32.23
C MET A 1 48.92 25.68 33.18
N SER A 2 47.70 26.19 33.28
CA SER A 2 46.69 25.71 34.23
C SER A 2 46.41 24.21 34.02
N SER A 3 46.43 23.42 35.09
CA SER A 3 46.26 21.95 35.05
C SER A 3 44.91 21.53 34.46
N SER A 4 43.90 22.41 34.56
CA SER A 4 42.58 22.23 33.96
C SER A 4 42.61 22.21 32.43
N LEU A 5 43.40 23.07 31.78
CA LEU A 5 43.53 23.07 30.31
C LEU A 5 44.19 21.78 29.81
N ARG A 6 45.15 21.23 30.56
CA ARG A 6 45.83 19.97 30.18
C ARG A 6 44.92 18.76 30.32
N ARG A 7 44.09 18.72 31.37
CA ARG A 7 43.10 17.64 31.56
C ARG A 7 41.95 17.73 30.56
N GLY A 8 41.47 18.94 30.25
CA GLY A 8 40.44 19.16 29.22
C GLY A 8 40.89 18.71 27.83
N ALA A 9 42.13 19.03 27.44
CA ALA A 9 42.69 18.61 26.16
C ALA A 9 42.83 17.07 26.03
N LEU A 10 43.20 16.38 27.11
CA LEU A 10 43.28 14.91 27.13
C LEU A 10 41.91 14.25 27.03
N ALA A 11 40.91 14.77 27.73
CA ALA A 11 39.54 14.26 27.63
C ALA A 11 38.97 14.45 26.22
N ALA A 12 39.16 15.63 25.63
CA ALA A 12 38.68 15.93 24.28
C ALA A 12 39.34 15.03 23.21
N SER A 13 40.64 14.76 23.33
CA SER A 13 41.35 13.88 22.38
C SER A 13 40.95 12.42 22.51
N ALA A 14 40.70 11.91 23.72
CA ALA A 14 40.18 10.55 23.93
C ALA A 14 38.78 10.36 23.31
N ILE A 15 37.92 11.37 23.42
CA ILE A 15 36.57 11.36 22.82
C ILE A 15 36.68 11.44 21.29
N ALA A 16 37.49 12.36 20.76
CA ALA A 16 37.67 12.52 19.32
C ALA A 16 38.26 11.26 18.67
N LEU A 17 39.25 10.62 19.30
CA LEU A 17 39.85 9.38 18.79
C LEU A 17 38.85 8.22 18.82
N SER A 18 38.03 8.12 19.88
CA SER A 18 36.98 7.11 19.99
C SER A 18 35.91 7.27 18.89
N ILE A 19 35.48 8.50 18.59
CA ILE A 19 34.50 8.76 17.53
C ILE A 19 35.10 8.44 16.15
N ALA A 20 36.37 8.78 15.93
CA ALA A 20 37.05 8.49 14.67
C ALA A 20 37.22 6.98 14.42
N SER A 21 37.56 6.20 15.45
CA SER A 21 37.69 4.74 15.31
C SER A 21 36.35 4.02 15.16
N LEU A 22 35.28 4.49 15.82
CA LEU A 22 33.93 3.92 15.67
C LEU A 22 33.31 4.21 14.29
N THR A 23 33.65 5.33 13.66
CA THR A 23 33.07 5.75 12.36
C THR A 23 33.92 5.34 11.15
N ALA A 24 35.09 4.72 11.36
CA ALA A 24 36.06 4.39 10.32
C ALA A 24 35.56 3.39 9.26
N CYS A 25 34.57 2.54 9.59
CA CYS A 25 33.96 1.60 8.65
C CYS A 25 32.68 2.14 7.98
N GLY A 26 32.29 3.39 8.23
CA GLY A 26 31.14 3.99 7.57
C GLY A 26 31.43 4.24 6.09
N ALA A 27 30.55 3.75 5.20
CA ALA A 27 30.74 3.86 3.75
C ALA A 27 30.69 5.29 3.19
N GLY A 28 30.45 6.30 4.04
CA GLY A 28 30.49 7.72 3.71
C GLY A 28 29.36 8.17 2.76
N PRO A 29 29.31 9.47 2.41
CA PRO A 29 28.28 10.01 1.52
C PRO A 29 28.42 9.58 0.04
N ASN A 30 29.49 8.85 -0.30
CA ASN A 30 29.78 8.36 -1.65
C ASN A 30 29.89 6.83 -1.69
N ALA A 31 29.16 6.14 -0.80
CA ALA A 31 29.12 4.69 -0.76
C ALA A 31 28.65 4.12 -2.09
N GLN A 32 29.31 3.06 -2.58
CA GLN A 32 28.88 2.39 -3.83
C GLN A 32 27.47 1.83 -3.74
N SER A 33 26.99 1.51 -2.53
CA SER A 33 25.62 1.07 -2.28
C SER A 33 24.57 2.13 -2.61
N LEU A 34 24.92 3.43 -2.61
CA LEU A 34 24.01 4.52 -3.00
C LEU A 34 23.77 4.56 -4.52
N ASN A 35 24.60 3.86 -5.31
CA ASN A 35 24.43 3.78 -6.76
C ASN A 35 23.60 2.55 -7.19
N ILE A 36 23.18 1.71 -6.24
CA ILE A 36 22.29 0.58 -6.52
C ILE A 36 20.86 1.11 -6.49
N ASN A 37 20.19 1.02 -7.63
CA ASN A 37 18.80 1.44 -7.78
C ASN A 37 17.90 0.20 -7.88
N PRO A 38 16.62 0.31 -7.50
CA PRO A 38 15.62 -0.70 -7.82
C PRO A 38 15.57 -0.95 -9.34
N ASP A 39 15.28 -2.20 -9.72
CA ASP A 39 15.21 -2.58 -11.14
C ASP A 39 14.01 -1.96 -11.86
N ASN A 40 12.94 -1.65 -11.12
CA ASN A 40 11.73 -1.08 -11.67
C ASN A 40 11.84 0.44 -11.76
N ALA A 41 11.24 0.99 -12.81
CA ALA A 41 11.39 2.39 -13.14
C ALA A 41 10.83 3.30 -12.03
N SER A 42 11.52 4.42 -11.83
CA SER A 42 11.14 5.46 -10.88
C SER A 42 11.54 6.84 -11.35
N ALA A 43 10.78 7.84 -10.98
CA ALA A 43 11.09 9.25 -11.17
C ALA A 43 10.62 10.07 -9.98
N GLN A 44 11.27 11.21 -9.77
CA GLN A 44 10.87 12.20 -8.79
C GLN A 44 10.87 13.59 -9.42
N VAL A 45 9.80 14.33 -9.21
CA VAL A 45 9.71 15.76 -9.51
C VAL A 45 9.17 16.43 -8.26
N ASP A 46 9.91 17.41 -7.75
CA ASP A 46 9.62 18.04 -6.47
C ASP A 46 9.36 17.00 -5.35
N ASP A 47 8.19 17.08 -4.72
CA ASP A 47 7.79 16.20 -3.62
C ASP A 47 7.02 14.94 -4.10
N LEU A 48 6.77 14.78 -5.40
CA LEU A 48 6.13 13.58 -5.97
C LEU A 48 7.16 12.55 -6.42
N LYS A 49 7.02 11.33 -5.91
CA LYS A 49 7.80 10.16 -6.31
C LYS A 49 6.91 9.12 -6.96
N VAL A 50 7.16 8.81 -8.22
CA VAL A 50 6.54 7.68 -8.92
C VAL A 50 7.54 6.52 -8.91
N GLN A 51 7.18 5.38 -8.32
CA GLN A 51 8.08 4.26 -8.10
C GLN A 51 7.45 2.92 -8.50
N ASN A 52 8.31 1.93 -8.71
CA ASN A 52 7.92 0.55 -9.02
C ASN A 52 7.00 0.48 -10.24
N VAL A 53 7.36 1.21 -11.31
CA VAL A 53 6.51 1.31 -12.50
C VAL A 53 6.80 0.17 -13.46
N ASN A 54 5.75 -0.54 -13.87
CA ASN A 54 5.78 -1.56 -14.91
C ASN A 54 4.55 -1.44 -15.81
N VAL A 55 4.72 -1.74 -17.10
CA VAL A 55 3.61 -2.01 -18.01
C VAL A 55 3.41 -3.52 -18.05
N ILE A 56 2.24 -4.00 -17.68
CA ILE A 56 1.97 -5.43 -17.51
C ILE A 56 1.02 -5.90 -18.61
N THR A 57 1.46 -6.79 -19.48
CA THR A 57 0.61 -7.33 -20.56
C THR A 57 -0.20 -8.54 -20.09
N SER A 58 -1.41 -8.65 -20.62
CA SER A 58 -2.20 -9.88 -20.57
C SER A 58 -1.43 -11.07 -21.18
N GLN A 59 -1.76 -12.27 -20.72
CA GLN A 59 -1.28 -13.52 -21.32
C GLN A 59 -2.20 -14.01 -22.46
N GLU A 60 -3.36 -13.38 -22.64
CA GLU A 60 -4.30 -13.73 -23.69
C GLU A 60 -3.89 -13.09 -25.03
N ASP A 61 -4.04 -13.83 -26.13
CA ASP A 61 -3.73 -13.32 -27.47
C ASP A 61 -4.60 -12.11 -27.82
N GLY A 62 -3.97 -10.95 -28.06
CA GLY A 62 -4.68 -9.68 -28.27
C GLY A 62 -5.28 -9.08 -27.00
N GLY A 63 -4.85 -9.55 -25.82
CA GLY A 63 -5.31 -9.03 -24.53
C GLY A 63 -4.77 -7.64 -24.21
N SER A 64 -5.39 -6.99 -23.24
CA SER A 64 -5.05 -5.64 -22.76
C SER A 64 -3.70 -5.59 -22.04
N ALA A 65 -3.22 -4.39 -21.70
CA ALA A 65 -2.12 -4.17 -20.77
C ALA A 65 -2.56 -3.23 -19.64
N SER A 66 -1.80 -3.17 -18.55
CA SER A 66 -2.04 -2.23 -17.44
C SER A 66 -0.75 -1.54 -17.02
N VAL A 67 -0.87 -0.36 -16.41
CA VAL A 67 0.24 0.31 -15.72
C VAL A 67 0.13 0.02 -14.23
N SER A 68 1.15 -0.61 -13.67
CA SER A 68 1.32 -0.72 -12.22
C SER A 68 2.33 0.32 -11.75
N ALA A 69 2.03 0.99 -10.64
CA ALA A 69 2.90 1.98 -10.04
C ALA A 69 2.51 2.27 -8.60
N ARG A 70 3.43 2.85 -7.83
CA ARG A 70 3.10 3.51 -6.58
C ARG A 70 3.57 4.94 -6.61
N VAL A 71 2.65 5.86 -6.37
CA VAL A 71 2.90 7.30 -6.30
C VAL A 71 2.92 7.72 -4.84
N PHE A 72 3.97 8.39 -4.41
CA PHE A 72 4.11 8.97 -3.08
C PHE A 72 4.14 10.49 -3.19
N ASN A 73 3.42 11.15 -2.29
CA ASN A 73 3.40 12.60 -2.17
C ASN A 73 4.02 12.98 -0.82
N GLU A 74 5.25 13.50 -0.86
CA GLU A 74 5.97 14.00 0.31
C GLU A 74 5.63 15.46 0.64
N GLY A 75 4.77 16.09 -0.17
CA GLY A 75 4.34 17.46 -0.06
C GLY A 75 3.25 17.65 1.00
N SER A 76 2.86 18.91 1.17
CA SER A 76 1.85 19.33 2.16
C SER A 76 0.43 19.49 1.60
N GLU A 77 0.26 19.32 0.29
CA GLU A 77 -1.02 19.48 -0.42
C GLU A 77 -1.35 18.21 -1.19
N ASP A 78 -2.63 17.90 -1.35
CA ASP A 78 -3.08 16.76 -2.15
C ASP A 78 -2.80 17.01 -3.63
N GLU A 79 -2.48 15.94 -4.37
CA GLU A 79 -2.31 15.96 -5.83
C GLU A 79 -3.33 15.04 -6.47
N THR A 80 -3.86 15.40 -7.63
CA THR A 80 -4.68 14.51 -8.45
C THR A 80 -3.86 13.99 -9.62
N LEU A 81 -3.87 12.68 -9.84
CA LEU A 81 -3.40 12.09 -11.09
C LEU A 81 -4.46 12.30 -12.17
N GLU A 82 -4.16 13.15 -13.15
CA GLU A 82 -5.10 13.57 -14.18
C GLU A 82 -5.06 12.65 -15.39
N SER A 83 -3.87 12.23 -15.82
CA SER A 83 -3.71 11.32 -16.95
C SER A 83 -2.42 10.51 -16.88
N ILE A 84 -2.42 9.38 -17.57
CA ILE A 84 -1.22 8.62 -17.91
C ILE A 84 -1.21 8.45 -19.43
N THR A 85 -0.04 8.63 -20.03
CA THR A 85 0.18 8.23 -21.43
C THR A 85 1.33 7.24 -21.56
N VAL A 86 1.17 6.28 -22.47
CA VAL A 86 2.21 5.32 -22.88
C VAL A 86 2.49 5.55 -24.35
N ASP A 87 3.73 5.96 -24.66
CA ASP A 87 4.14 6.32 -26.03
C ASP A 87 3.16 7.29 -26.70
N GLY A 88 2.71 8.30 -25.93
CA GLY A 88 1.79 9.35 -26.38
C GLY A 88 0.32 8.93 -26.52
N ARG A 89 -0.04 7.67 -26.20
CA ARG A 89 -1.44 7.21 -26.16
C ARG A 89 -1.98 7.23 -24.74
N GLU A 90 -3.23 7.62 -24.61
CA GLU A 90 -3.92 7.74 -23.33
C GLU A 90 -4.24 6.37 -22.74
N VAL A 91 -4.09 6.27 -21.41
CA VAL A 91 -4.43 5.10 -20.60
C VAL A 91 -5.78 5.35 -19.95
N GLU A 92 -6.67 4.36 -19.96
CA GLU A 92 -7.94 4.46 -19.25
C GLU A 92 -7.70 4.36 -17.75
N LEU A 93 -8.07 5.41 -17.00
CA LEU A 93 -7.91 5.45 -15.56
C LEU A 93 -9.25 5.23 -14.84
N SER A 94 -9.23 4.40 -13.80
CA SER A 94 -10.36 4.19 -12.89
C SER A 94 -9.91 4.40 -11.45
N PRO A 95 -10.62 5.22 -10.64
CA PRO A 95 -10.36 5.33 -9.21
C PRO A 95 -10.48 3.98 -8.48
N ALA A 96 -9.84 3.89 -7.32
CA ALA A 96 -10.00 2.76 -6.42
C ALA A 96 -11.45 2.66 -5.91
N GLN A 97 -11.82 1.48 -5.39
CA GLN A 97 -13.18 1.25 -4.91
C GLN A 97 -13.61 2.26 -3.84
N GLY A 98 -14.79 2.87 -4.03
CA GLY A 98 -15.32 3.88 -3.10
C GLY A 98 -14.62 5.24 -3.19
N ARG A 99 -13.79 5.47 -4.21
CA ARG A 99 -13.20 6.78 -4.52
C ARG A 99 -13.79 7.33 -5.82
N GLU A 100 -13.88 8.65 -5.89
CA GLU A 100 -14.35 9.37 -7.08
C GLU A 100 -13.20 9.88 -7.94
N GLU A 101 -12.02 10.05 -7.34
CA GLU A 101 -10.85 10.67 -7.97
C GLU A 101 -9.56 9.90 -7.63
N LEU A 102 -8.54 10.05 -8.49
CA LEU A 102 -7.21 9.48 -8.35
C LEU A 102 -6.30 10.41 -7.53
N THR A 103 -6.72 10.69 -6.31
CA THR A 103 -5.98 11.57 -5.40
C THR A 103 -4.78 10.86 -4.77
N VAL A 104 -3.64 11.54 -4.74
CA VAL A 104 -2.43 11.22 -3.97
C VAL A 104 -2.39 12.16 -2.76
N PRO A 105 -2.80 11.70 -1.57
CA PRO A 105 -2.91 12.57 -0.40
C PRO A 105 -1.56 13.16 0.03
N ALA A 106 -1.56 14.35 0.61
CA ALA A 106 -0.38 14.95 1.25
C ALA A 106 0.23 14.00 2.29
N GLY A 107 1.54 13.76 2.21
CA GLY A 107 2.24 12.77 3.04
C GLY A 107 1.80 11.31 2.81
N GLY A 108 1.04 11.04 1.75
CA GLY A 108 0.37 9.79 1.46
C GLY A 108 0.85 9.11 0.18
N SER A 109 0.08 8.13 -0.27
CA SER A 109 0.37 7.40 -1.51
C SER A 109 -0.87 6.93 -2.25
N LEU A 110 -0.77 6.84 -3.57
CA LEU A 110 -1.72 6.17 -4.47
C LEU A 110 -1.06 4.91 -5.05
N VAL A 111 -1.81 3.81 -5.08
CA VAL A 111 -1.40 2.56 -5.72
C VAL A 111 -2.20 2.37 -7.00
N LEU A 112 -1.49 2.08 -8.09
CA LEU A 112 -2.07 1.73 -9.39
C LEU A 112 -1.83 0.26 -9.69
N GLY A 113 -2.87 -0.43 -10.14
CA GLY A 113 -2.87 -1.85 -10.43
C GLY A 113 -3.06 -2.72 -9.19
N GLY A 114 -3.47 -3.97 -9.42
CA GLY A 114 -3.84 -4.89 -8.35
C GLY A 114 -5.31 -4.78 -7.94
N GLU A 115 -5.83 -5.88 -7.42
CA GLU A 115 -7.23 -5.98 -6.99
C GLU A 115 -7.61 -4.89 -5.97
N GLY A 116 -8.74 -4.22 -6.21
CA GLY A 116 -9.30 -3.18 -5.32
C GLY A 116 -8.62 -1.81 -5.39
N ASN A 117 -7.46 -1.70 -6.06
CA ASN A 117 -6.76 -0.43 -6.26
C ASN A 117 -7.30 0.33 -7.48
N ALA A 118 -6.77 1.54 -7.69
CA ALA A 118 -7.02 2.27 -8.93
C ALA A 118 -6.45 1.49 -10.12
N ALA A 119 -7.17 1.50 -11.24
CA ALA A 119 -6.77 0.82 -12.46
C ALA A 119 -6.27 1.81 -13.51
N ALA A 120 -5.30 1.37 -14.31
CA ALA A 120 -4.74 2.10 -15.43
C ALA A 120 -4.60 1.12 -16.61
N LEU A 121 -5.61 1.07 -17.48
CA LEU A 121 -5.79 0.05 -18.51
C LEU A 121 -5.43 0.57 -19.90
N ILE A 122 -4.84 -0.32 -20.70
CA ILE A 122 -4.44 -0.10 -22.09
C ILE A 122 -5.14 -1.17 -22.92
N ASP A 123 -6.20 -0.80 -23.63
CA ASP A 123 -7.05 -1.77 -24.34
C ASP A 123 -6.35 -2.49 -25.48
N ASP A 124 -5.56 -1.75 -26.28
CA ASP A 124 -4.89 -2.28 -27.48
C ASP A 124 -3.36 -2.08 -27.40
N PRO A 125 -2.65 -2.94 -26.64
CA PRO A 125 -1.20 -2.88 -26.55
C PRO A 125 -0.49 -3.31 -27.85
N SER A 126 -1.19 -3.91 -28.80
CA SER A 126 -0.60 -4.26 -30.11
C SER A 126 -0.54 -3.04 -31.02
N ALA A 127 -1.62 -2.26 -31.11
CA ALA A 127 -1.57 -0.93 -31.72
C ALA A 127 -0.58 -0.02 -30.98
N ALA A 128 -0.42 -0.30 -29.67
CA ALA A 128 0.62 0.08 -28.73
C ALA A 128 2.09 0.03 -29.17
N ASP A 129 2.43 -0.89 -30.07
CA ASP A 129 3.79 -1.45 -30.17
C ASP A 129 4.38 -1.81 -28.77
N ILE A 130 3.55 -2.26 -27.83
CA ILE A 130 3.95 -2.62 -26.45
C ILE A 130 4.35 -4.09 -26.45
N ASN A 131 5.65 -4.38 -26.46
CA ASN A 131 6.17 -5.75 -26.45
C ASN A 131 6.92 -6.07 -25.16
N ASN A 132 6.75 -7.30 -24.65
CA ASN A 132 7.46 -7.78 -23.47
C ASN A 132 8.98 -7.68 -23.63
N GLY A 133 9.65 -7.17 -22.58
CA GLY A 133 11.10 -6.93 -22.55
C GLY A 133 11.53 -5.56 -23.07
N GLU A 134 10.62 -4.77 -23.64
CA GLU A 134 10.90 -3.38 -24.03
C GLU A 134 10.71 -2.40 -22.87
N ALA A 135 11.25 -1.18 -23.03
CA ALA A 135 11.04 -0.07 -22.10
C ALA A 135 10.25 1.05 -22.78
N GLN A 136 8.98 1.18 -22.42
CA GLN A 136 8.04 2.13 -23.01
C GLN A 136 8.15 3.50 -22.30
N PRO A 137 8.09 4.63 -23.03
CA PRO A 137 8.02 5.95 -22.41
C PRO A 137 6.65 6.17 -21.79
N LEU A 138 6.63 6.62 -20.53
CA LEU A 138 5.42 6.96 -19.79
C LEU A 138 5.47 8.40 -19.33
N VAL A 139 4.30 9.03 -19.31
CA VAL A 139 4.09 10.35 -18.72
C VAL A 139 2.91 10.27 -17.77
N PHE A 140 3.14 10.63 -16.51
CA PHE A 140 2.10 10.87 -15.51
C PHE A 140 1.88 12.38 -15.42
N GLU A 141 0.65 12.84 -15.55
CA GLU A 141 0.29 14.25 -15.39
C GLU A 141 -0.43 14.44 -14.05
N PHE A 142 0.09 15.31 -13.21
CA PHE A 142 -0.48 15.67 -11.92
C PHE A 142 -0.96 17.11 -11.90
N SER A 143 -1.99 17.38 -11.10
CA SER A 143 -2.69 18.67 -11.04
C SER A 143 -1.80 19.90 -10.78
N SER A 144 -0.79 19.79 -9.92
CA SER A 144 0.08 20.91 -9.55
C SER A 144 1.53 20.67 -9.96
N THR A 145 2.08 19.48 -9.68
CA THR A 145 3.43 19.09 -10.08
C THR A 145 3.60 19.01 -11.61
N GLY A 146 2.52 18.72 -12.34
CA GLY A 146 2.55 18.55 -13.79
C GLY A 146 3.16 17.22 -14.21
N ARG A 147 3.96 17.23 -15.27
CA ARG A 147 4.50 16.03 -15.94
C ARG A 147 5.63 15.37 -15.18
N VAL A 148 5.46 14.08 -14.89
CA VAL A 148 6.52 13.16 -14.46
C VAL A 148 6.76 12.13 -15.56
N GLU A 149 7.92 12.25 -16.21
CA GLU A 149 8.30 11.41 -17.35
C GLU A 149 9.30 10.32 -16.93
N LEU A 150 9.09 9.10 -17.40
CA LEU A 150 10.00 7.97 -17.17
C LEU A 150 9.88 6.92 -18.27
N ARG A 151 10.68 5.86 -18.20
CA ARG A 151 10.55 4.69 -19.06
C ARG A 151 10.36 3.45 -18.22
N ALA A 152 9.28 2.71 -18.42
CA ALA A 152 8.96 1.51 -17.66
C ALA A 152 9.10 0.26 -18.51
N THR A 153 9.56 -0.83 -17.90
CA THR A 153 9.69 -2.13 -18.55
C THR A 153 8.32 -2.75 -18.79
N VAL A 154 8.16 -3.38 -19.94
CA VAL A 154 6.99 -4.18 -20.29
C VAL A 154 7.24 -5.63 -19.89
N VAL A 155 6.34 -6.18 -19.08
CA VAL A 155 6.46 -7.50 -18.49
C VAL A 155 5.13 -8.25 -18.60
N PRO A 156 5.13 -9.58 -18.74
CA PRO A 156 3.88 -10.34 -18.76
C PRO A 156 3.28 -10.43 -17.35
N ALA A 157 1.95 -10.57 -17.26
CA ALA A 157 1.22 -10.84 -16.03
C ALA A 157 1.47 -12.27 -15.50
N GLU A 158 2.71 -12.58 -15.13
CA GLU A 158 3.17 -13.89 -14.66
C GLU A 158 3.76 -13.82 -13.25
N GLY A 159 3.81 -14.97 -12.57
CA GLY A 159 4.42 -15.08 -11.25
C GLY A 159 3.85 -14.07 -10.24
N THR A 160 4.71 -13.28 -9.63
CA THR A 160 4.32 -12.24 -8.65
C THR A 160 3.59 -11.05 -9.27
N LEU A 161 3.63 -10.91 -10.61
CA LEU A 161 2.98 -9.83 -11.34
C LEU A 161 1.58 -10.19 -11.84
N ALA A 162 1.19 -11.47 -11.75
CA ALA A 162 -0.13 -11.93 -12.20
C ALA A 162 -1.27 -11.14 -11.55
N GLN A 163 -1.15 -10.81 -10.26
CA GLN A 163 -2.13 -10.05 -9.50
C GLN A 163 -2.22 -8.57 -9.90
N PHE A 164 -1.22 -8.03 -10.58
CA PHE A 164 -1.15 -6.62 -11.03
C PHE A 164 -1.43 -6.48 -12.53
N GLY A 165 -1.73 -7.59 -13.21
CA GLY A 165 -2.09 -7.60 -14.61
C GLY A 165 -3.38 -6.82 -14.90
N PRO A 166 -3.78 -6.75 -16.18
CA PRO A 166 -4.95 -6.03 -16.60
C PRO A 166 -6.20 -6.58 -15.92
N SER A 167 -6.78 -5.79 -15.02
CA SER A 167 -8.07 -6.04 -14.40
C SER A 167 -8.98 -4.87 -14.71
N GLY A 168 -10.25 -5.16 -15.02
CA GLY A 168 -11.25 -4.11 -15.22
C GLY A 168 -11.45 -3.24 -13.97
N SER A 169 -12.21 -2.16 -14.14
CA SER A 169 -12.53 -1.22 -13.06
C SER A 169 -13.04 -1.95 -11.80
N PRO A 170 -12.58 -1.57 -10.60
CA PRO A 170 -12.99 -2.23 -9.36
C PRO A 170 -14.51 -2.09 -9.17
N SER A 171 -15.24 -3.20 -9.32
CA SER A 171 -16.70 -3.25 -9.11
C SER A 171 -17.03 -3.41 -7.63
N PRO A 172 -17.94 -2.60 -7.04
CA PRO A 172 -18.29 -2.75 -5.63
C PRO A 172 -18.78 -4.17 -5.39
N THR A 173 -18.13 -4.90 -4.48
CA THR A 173 -18.57 -6.24 -4.11
C THR A 173 -20.00 -6.15 -3.61
N ASP A 174 -20.93 -6.85 -4.25
CA ASP A 174 -22.28 -7.02 -3.75
C ASP A 174 -22.18 -7.54 -2.30
N GLN A 175 -22.80 -6.82 -1.37
CA GLN A 175 -22.99 -7.32 -0.01
C GLN A 175 -23.71 -8.68 -0.07
N PRO A 176 -23.50 -9.59 0.90
CA PRO A 176 -24.21 -10.86 0.92
C PRO A 176 -25.71 -10.58 0.86
N THR A 177 -26.38 -11.13 -0.14
CA THR A 177 -27.84 -11.07 -0.24
C THR A 177 -28.42 -11.80 0.98
N GLU A 178 -28.90 -11.06 1.97
CA GLU A 178 -29.87 -11.60 2.94
C GLU A 178 -31.09 -12.04 2.14
N GLY A 179 -31.22 -13.35 1.92
CA GLY A 179 -32.27 -13.87 1.05
C GLY A 179 -32.24 -15.37 0.83
N ALA A 180 -31.99 -16.17 1.87
CA ALA A 180 -32.43 -17.55 1.87
C ALA A 180 -33.85 -17.58 2.46
N GLU A 181 -34.85 -17.30 1.62
CA GLU A 181 -36.25 -17.58 1.94
C GLU A 181 -36.41 -19.07 2.24
N ALA A 182 -36.72 -19.38 3.50
CA ALA A 182 -37.13 -20.71 3.92
C ALA A 182 -38.51 -21.03 3.30
N THR A 183 -38.54 -22.02 2.41
CA THR A 183 -39.78 -22.63 1.91
C THR A 183 -40.55 -23.28 3.07
N PRO A 184 -41.81 -22.91 3.37
CA PRO A 184 -42.60 -23.65 4.36
C PRO A 184 -43.25 -24.88 3.71
N ASP A 185 -42.92 -26.05 4.27
CA ASP A 185 -43.52 -27.35 3.97
C ASP A 185 -44.89 -27.47 4.70
N PRO A 186 -46.02 -27.79 4.03
CA PRO A 186 -47.33 -27.80 4.67
C PRO A 186 -47.71 -29.22 5.13
N SER A 187 -47.48 -29.56 6.41
CA SER A 187 -48.19 -30.68 7.08
C SER A 187 -47.92 -30.77 8.58
N ILE A 188 -48.63 -30.02 9.44
CA ILE A 188 -49.07 -30.47 10.79
C ILE A 188 -50.39 -29.76 11.14
N PRO A 189 -51.45 -30.48 11.59
CA PRO A 189 -52.77 -29.89 11.84
C PRO A 189 -52.91 -29.16 13.19
N ALA A 190 -53.92 -28.30 13.19
CA ALA A 190 -54.28 -27.28 14.16
C ALA A 190 -54.48 -27.73 15.62
N ARG A 191 -54.22 -26.78 16.54
CA ARG A 191 -54.94 -26.69 17.82
C ARG A 191 -55.41 -25.24 18.02
N SER A 192 -56.73 -25.08 18.03
CA SER A 192 -57.47 -23.85 18.32
C SER A 192 -57.36 -23.46 19.79
N GLU A 193 -57.39 -22.16 20.08
CA GLU A 193 -58.43 -21.46 20.89
C GLU A 193 -57.96 -20.04 21.30
N ALA A 194 -58.46 -19.02 20.57
CA ALA A 194 -59.27 -17.88 21.04
C ALA A 194 -58.76 -16.92 22.18
N PRO A 195 -59.36 -15.73 22.38
CA PRO A 195 -58.67 -14.44 22.19
C PRO A 195 -58.79 -13.44 23.38
N GLY A 196 -58.09 -12.29 23.32
CA GLY A 196 -58.48 -11.06 24.03
C GLY A 196 -57.33 -10.19 24.56
N GLU A 197 -56.98 -9.17 23.76
CA GLU A 197 -56.88 -7.71 24.03
C GLU A 197 -56.64 -7.12 25.47
N PRO A 198 -56.24 -5.83 25.60
CA PRO A 198 -54.97 -5.40 26.16
C PRO A 198 -55.10 -4.60 27.47
N GLY A 199 -53.98 -4.31 28.14
CA GLY A 199 -53.94 -3.43 29.31
C GLY A 199 -52.56 -2.85 29.54
N GLU A 200 -52.54 -1.53 29.65
CA GLU A 200 -51.41 -0.60 29.72
C GLU A 200 -50.72 -0.57 31.10
N GLU A 201 -49.75 0.34 31.18
CA GLU A 201 -49.17 0.99 32.37
C GLU A 201 -47.91 0.29 32.93
N GLU A 202 -46.74 0.80 32.56
CA GLU A 202 -46.03 1.92 33.20
C GLU A 202 -45.31 1.48 34.48
N ASP A 203 -43.99 1.66 34.44
CA ASP A 203 -43.27 2.58 35.33
C ASP A 203 -42.05 1.97 36.02
N GLN A 204 -41.05 2.84 36.15
CA GLN A 204 -39.90 2.79 37.07
C GLN A 204 -38.59 2.12 36.60
N LEU A 205 -37.76 2.96 35.98
CA LEU A 205 -36.33 3.16 36.32
C LEU A 205 -36.19 3.44 37.86
N PRO A 206 -35.00 3.46 38.51
CA PRO A 206 -33.68 3.70 37.92
C PRO A 206 -32.45 3.05 38.65
N GLU A 207 -31.25 3.37 38.15
CA GLU A 207 -29.90 3.44 38.79
C GLU A 207 -29.28 2.18 39.45
N ASP A 208 -28.04 1.85 39.08
CA ASP A 208 -26.87 2.15 39.93
C ASP A 208 -25.55 1.95 39.15
N GLU A 209 -24.57 2.75 39.54
CA GLU A 209 -23.34 3.06 38.86
C GLU A 209 -22.17 2.10 39.15
N GLY A 210 -21.21 2.11 38.22
CA GLY A 210 -19.76 2.12 38.45
C GLY A 210 -19.10 1.16 39.45
N ALA A 211 -18.12 0.39 38.96
CA ALA A 211 -16.76 0.47 39.51
C ALA A 211 -15.74 -0.26 38.62
N ASN A 212 -14.62 0.43 38.41
CA ASN A 212 -13.37 -0.07 37.86
C ASN A 212 -12.78 -1.16 38.77
N ASP A 213 -12.13 -2.17 38.19
CA ASP A 213 -11.06 -2.89 38.89
C ASP A 213 -9.92 -3.25 37.93
N SER A 214 -8.72 -3.06 38.43
CA SER A 214 -7.44 -3.17 37.74
C SER A 214 -6.88 -4.58 37.93
N GLY A 215 -6.18 -5.11 36.94
CA GLY A 215 -5.47 -6.38 37.06
C GLY A 215 -4.38 -6.53 36.02
N ASP A 216 -3.18 -6.04 36.36
CA ASP A 216 -1.90 -6.47 35.80
C ASP A 216 -1.75 -8.00 35.93
N ASP A 217 -1.23 -8.68 34.89
CA ASP A 217 -0.39 -9.85 35.07
C ASP A 217 0.61 -9.98 33.89
N ASP A 218 1.87 -9.70 34.20
CA ASP A 218 3.06 -9.95 33.41
C ASP A 218 3.37 -11.46 33.39
N THR A 219 3.61 -12.03 32.20
CA THR A 219 4.38 -13.28 32.09
C THR A 219 5.37 -13.20 30.94
N GLN A 220 6.62 -12.86 31.28
CA GLN A 220 7.81 -13.13 30.47
C GLN A 220 8.52 -14.39 30.98
N GLY A 221 9.09 -15.15 30.04
CA GLY A 221 10.27 -15.99 30.26
C GLY A 221 10.07 -17.45 29.92
N GLU A 222 10.63 -17.89 28.79
CA GLU A 222 11.72 -18.89 28.72
C GLU A 222 11.83 -19.43 27.28
N ILE A 223 12.85 -18.99 26.52
CA ILE A 223 13.36 -19.72 25.35
C ILE A 223 14.87 -19.78 25.45
N GLY A 224 15.36 -20.95 25.86
CA GLY A 224 16.77 -21.31 25.92
C GLY A 224 17.37 -21.43 24.53
N GLY A 225 18.57 -20.88 24.37
CA GLY A 225 19.45 -21.17 23.25
C GLY A 225 20.19 -22.49 23.50
N GLU A 226 20.21 -23.36 22.50
CA GLU A 226 21.18 -24.44 22.40
C GLU A 226 22.16 -24.12 21.27
N GLU A 227 23.41 -23.89 21.70
CA GLU A 227 24.62 -23.91 20.89
C GLU A 227 24.84 -25.34 20.36
N ASN A 228 25.14 -25.48 19.07
CA ASN A 228 25.71 -26.72 18.53
C ASN A 228 26.99 -26.41 17.76
N ASP A 229 28.10 -26.51 18.47
CA ASP A 229 29.44 -26.66 17.90
C ASP A 229 29.75 -28.15 17.69
N GLY A 230 30.14 -28.51 16.47
CA GLY A 230 31.21 -29.50 16.29
C GLY A 230 30.93 -30.77 15.48
N GLN A 231 31.80 -30.97 14.48
CA GLN A 231 32.38 -32.24 14.01
C GLN A 231 31.50 -33.13 13.11
N ASN A 232 31.71 -33.08 11.79
CA ASN A 232 32.72 -33.87 11.05
C ASN A 232 32.59 -33.62 9.54
#